data_AF-A0A955TXR2-F1
#
_entry.id   AF-A0A955TXR2-F1
#
_cell.length_a   1.000
_cell.length_b   1.000
_cell.length_c   1.000
_cell.angle_alpha   90.00
_cell.angle_beta   90.00
_cell.angle_gamma   90.00
#
_symmetry.space_group_name_H-M   'P 1'
#
loop_
_entity.id
_entity.type
_entity.pdbx_description
1 polymer ?
#
loop_
_entity_poly.entity_id
_entity_poly.type
_entity_poly.pdbx_seq_one_letter_code
_entity_poly.pdbx_strand_id
1 'polypeptide(L)'
;EHKLTVRSDNQENDNRIRKLPERIVLPRSRCAALLRKKFFDLDSYSFLTLDRNGNRIESAALPLPDPSREKVDVQLVGPLAKTSGLGQATRLSADILRETGLKVRAVDFDLDNPSPEGFSSDTLIEDYGPAKINLLHLNADTIPLAFAYQPDVFSGAYNIGYFFWELNKPAYCHYLSFKLLDEIWVSTDYGVQIYKKDAGKLPVTNVGMCYEETPNIKREASREFVERRFRFNASHFVCLVAFDSFSFIQRKNPLGVLFAFQKAFKDVPEARLVVKTQNRHDVFDRVQIEMWDHIEAIIASDPRIVLLNETLSYNDLLKLKAGSDLYISLHKSEGWGFGMVEAMNLSVPVVATAYSGNMDFCSDEFVWMVDYEIEEPKQEDYIFVRPGAEWALPNIEDAARQLRAAFDDPVARQKKANAAFSHVQKNFSRKAIAKRYGRRLRKILKDLN
;
A
#
# COMPACT_ATOMS: atom_id res chain seq x y z
N GLU A 1 -32.17 28.03 -10.81
CA GLU A 1 -32.46 26.58 -10.73
C GLU A 1 -31.46 25.83 -11.59
N HIS A 2 -30.52 25.10 -10.99
CA HIS A 2 -29.67 24.15 -11.72
C HIS A 2 -29.68 22.84 -10.94
N LYS A 3 -30.35 21.84 -11.50
CA LYS A 3 -30.42 20.47 -10.97
C LYS A 3 -29.27 19.67 -11.60
N LEU A 4 -28.33 19.23 -10.78
CA LEU A 4 -27.40 18.16 -11.13
C LEU A 4 -28.13 16.82 -10.93
N THR A 5 -28.29 16.08 -12.02
CA THR A 5 -28.90 14.74 -12.03
C THR A 5 -27.81 13.72 -12.23
N VAL A 6 -27.70 12.74 -11.33
CA VAL A 6 -26.93 11.50 -11.55
C VAL A 6 -27.92 10.34 -11.48
N ARG A 7 -27.95 9.53 -12.54
CA ARG A 7 -28.80 8.33 -12.67
C ARG A 7 -28.30 7.23 -11.73
N SER A 8 -29.23 6.52 -11.09
CA SER A 8 -29.00 5.24 -10.44
C SER A 8 -29.60 4.14 -11.31
N ASP A 9 -28.77 3.21 -11.77
CA ASP A 9 -29.25 1.94 -12.31
C ASP A 9 -29.52 0.98 -11.14
N ASN A 10 -30.76 0.51 -11.06
CA ASN A 10 -31.21 -0.52 -10.13
C ASN A 10 -30.91 -1.90 -10.72
N GLN A 11 -30.37 -2.82 -9.91
CA GLN A 11 -30.88 -4.20 -9.83
C GLN A 11 -30.47 -4.88 -8.51
N GLU A 12 -31.49 -4.96 -7.64
CA GLU A 12 -31.86 -6.03 -6.69
C GLU A 12 -30.79 -7.02 -6.17
N ASN A 13 -30.47 -6.93 -4.87
CA ASN A 13 -30.74 -8.04 -3.94
C ASN A 13 -30.71 -7.59 -2.45
N ASP A 14 -31.81 -7.93 -1.79
CA ASP A 14 -32.23 -7.82 -0.39
C ASP A 14 -31.19 -8.41 0.61
N ASN A 15 -31.03 -8.05 1.89
CA ASN A 15 -31.82 -7.24 2.81
C ASN A 15 -30.97 -6.96 4.08
N ARG A 16 -30.48 -5.73 4.28
CA ARG A 16 -30.07 -5.07 5.56
C ARG A 16 -29.38 -3.72 5.28
N ILE A 17 -29.94 -2.94 4.35
CA ILE A 17 -29.51 -1.55 4.15
C ILE A 17 -30.09 -0.75 5.30
N ARG A 18 -29.24 -0.22 6.19
CA ARG A 18 -29.62 0.87 7.09
C ARG A 18 -30.31 1.92 6.23
N LYS A 19 -31.62 2.15 6.42
CA LYS A 19 -32.36 3.23 5.73
C LYS A 19 -31.46 4.46 5.78
N LEU A 20 -30.98 4.91 4.61
CA LEU A 20 -30.33 6.20 4.50
C LEU A 20 -31.26 7.21 5.19
N PRO A 21 -30.75 8.07 6.10
CA PRO A 21 -31.60 9.05 6.74
C PRO A 21 -32.35 9.82 5.65
N GLU A 22 -33.64 10.08 5.89
CA GLU A 22 -34.47 10.87 4.98
C GLU A 22 -33.68 12.09 4.52
N ARG A 23 -33.60 12.33 3.21
CA ARG A 23 -32.88 13.49 2.68
C ARG A 23 -33.53 14.76 3.22
N ILE A 24 -32.93 15.34 4.26
CA ILE A 24 -33.36 16.64 4.79
C ILE A 24 -32.91 17.71 3.79
N VAL A 25 -33.87 18.34 3.12
CA VAL A 25 -33.60 19.51 2.29
C VAL A 25 -33.45 20.71 3.23
N LEU A 26 -32.21 21.16 3.45
CA LEU A 26 -31.92 22.37 4.23
C LEU A 26 -31.96 23.61 3.33
N PRO A 27 -32.70 24.68 3.70
CA PRO A 27 -32.64 25.95 2.99
C PRO A 27 -31.21 26.51 2.95
N ARG A 28 -30.81 27.16 1.84
CA ARG A 28 -29.47 27.75 1.70
C ARG A 28 -29.10 28.66 2.88
N SER A 29 -30.04 29.47 3.35
CA SER A 29 -29.84 30.36 4.52
C SER A 29 -29.50 29.59 5.79
N ARG A 30 -30.10 28.41 5.99
CA ARG A 30 -29.80 27.53 7.13
C ARG A 30 -28.42 26.87 6.98
N CYS A 31 -28.06 26.42 5.79
CA CYS A 31 -26.71 25.93 5.51
C CYS A 31 -25.65 27.01 5.71
N ALA A 32 -25.86 28.21 5.17
CA ALA A 32 -24.98 29.36 5.33
C ALA A 32 -24.79 29.72 6.81
N ALA A 33 -25.88 29.76 7.59
CA ALA A 33 -25.82 30.01 9.03
C ALA A 33 -25.04 28.92 9.80
N LEU A 34 -25.21 27.64 9.44
CA LEU A 34 -24.48 26.54 10.04
C LEU A 34 -22.98 26.59 9.72
N LEU A 35 -22.63 26.87 8.46
CA LEU A 35 -21.24 27.03 8.03
C LEU A 35 -20.57 28.25 8.65
N ARG A 36 -21.31 29.36 8.81
CA ARG A 36 -20.79 30.56 9.48
C ARG A 36 -20.44 30.30 10.95
N LYS A 37 -21.22 29.44 11.65
CA LYS A 37 -20.87 28.92 12.99
C LYS A 37 -19.64 28.01 13.01
N LYS A 38 -19.22 27.52 11.85
CA LYS A 38 -17.98 26.78 11.60
C LYS A 38 -16.93 27.65 10.91
N PHE A 39 -17.06 28.98 11.05
CA PHE A 39 -16.11 29.97 10.55
C PHE A 39 -15.91 29.93 9.03
N PHE A 40 -16.94 29.54 8.27
CA PHE A 40 -16.93 29.57 6.82
C PHE A 40 -18.09 30.43 6.29
N ASP A 41 -17.76 31.43 5.47
CA ASP A 41 -18.74 32.26 4.79
C ASP A 41 -19.04 31.71 3.39
N LEU A 42 -20.29 31.30 3.18
CA LEU A 42 -20.76 30.66 1.95
C LEU A 42 -20.92 31.66 0.80
N ASP A 43 -21.01 32.97 1.08
CA ASP A 43 -21.20 33.98 0.05
C ASP A 43 -19.85 34.42 -0.55
N SER A 44 -18.81 34.53 0.29
CA SER A 44 -17.45 34.86 -0.14
C SER A 44 -16.57 33.65 -0.43
N TYR A 45 -17.04 32.43 -0.10
CA TYR A 45 -16.27 31.19 -0.15
C TYR A 45 -14.94 31.27 0.63
N SER A 46 -14.95 31.94 1.79
CA SER A 46 -13.76 32.14 2.60
C SER A 46 -13.97 31.75 4.06
N PHE A 47 -12.88 31.37 4.73
CA PHE A 47 -12.87 31.18 6.17
C PHE A 47 -12.85 32.54 6.87
N LEU A 48 -13.60 32.67 7.95
CA LEU A 48 -13.70 33.89 8.77
C LEU A 48 -12.55 34.03 9.77
N THR A 49 -11.70 33.01 9.87
CA THR A 49 -10.60 32.92 10.83
C THR A 49 -9.28 33.24 10.15
N LEU A 50 -9.11 34.42 9.55
CA LEU A 50 -7.86 34.82 8.89
C LEU A 50 -7.09 35.85 9.74
N ASP A 51 -5.78 35.71 9.84
CA ASP A 51 -4.88 36.72 10.42
C ASP A 51 -4.57 37.84 9.42
N ARG A 52 -3.84 38.86 9.90
CA ARG A 52 -3.41 40.01 9.08
C ARG A 52 -2.54 39.64 7.88
N ASN A 53 -1.99 38.43 7.85
CA ASN A 53 -1.17 37.91 6.75
C ASN A 53 -1.96 36.97 5.83
N GLY A 54 -3.26 36.74 6.12
CA GLY A 54 -4.11 35.82 5.38
C GLY A 54 -3.98 34.35 5.82
N ASN A 55 -3.33 34.05 6.94
CA ASN A 55 -3.25 32.70 7.48
C ASN A 55 -4.52 32.33 8.24
N ARG A 56 -4.95 31.07 8.18
CA ARG A 56 -6.05 30.60 9.03
C ARG A 56 -5.60 30.56 10.51
N ILE A 57 -6.31 31.26 11.38
CA ILE A 57 -6.10 31.33 12.84
C ILE A 57 -6.76 30.14 13.54
N GLU A 58 -7.91 29.69 13.05
CA GLU A 58 -8.55 28.48 13.55
C GLU A 58 -8.41 27.40 12.48
N SER A 59 -7.71 26.32 12.82
CA SER A 59 -7.84 25.10 12.06
C SER A 59 -9.25 24.56 12.27
N ALA A 60 -9.76 23.81 11.29
CA ALA A 60 -10.92 22.96 11.53
C ALA A 60 -10.48 21.85 12.50
N ALA A 61 -10.35 22.18 13.78
CA ALA A 61 -9.96 21.24 14.80
C ALA A 61 -11.08 20.21 14.94
N LEU A 62 -10.71 18.94 14.82
CA LEU A 62 -11.60 17.86 15.22
C LEU A 62 -11.85 17.96 16.73
N PRO A 63 -12.93 17.36 17.26
CA PRO A 63 -13.22 17.42 18.68
C PRO A 63 -12.00 17.03 19.52
N LEU A 64 -11.76 17.78 20.59
CA LEU A 64 -10.66 17.51 21.51
C LEU A 64 -10.72 16.05 22.00
N PRO A 65 -9.59 15.33 22.00
CA PRO A 65 -9.52 14.00 22.60
C PRO A 65 -9.95 14.06 24.07
N ASP A 66 -10.70 13.07 24.54
CA ASP A 66 -11.09 12.99 25.95
C ASP A 66 -9.84 12.77 26.82
N PRO A 67 -9.42 13.78 27.63
CA PRO A 67 -8.20 13.69 28.41
C PRO A 67 -8.33 12.71 29.59
N SER A 68 -9.54 12.28 29.93
CA SER A 68 -9.79 11.32 31.03
C SER A 68 -9.56 9.86 30.61
N ARG A 69 -9.41 9.58 29.31
CA ARG A 69 -9.09 8.24 28.81
C ARG A 69 -7.74 7.78 29.34
N GLU A 70 -7.61 6.46 29.51
CA GLU A 70 -6.35 5.84 29.91
C GLU A 70 -5.22 6.27 28.96
N LYS A 71 -4.10 6.72 29.53
CA LYS A 71 -2.88 7.03 28.76
C LYS A 71 -2.22 5.73 28.33
N VAL A 72 -2.14 5.51 27.03
CA VAL A 72 -1.50 4.32 26.42
C VAL A 72 -0.01 4.57 26.16
N ASP A 73 0.75 3.49 25.94
CA ASP A 73 2.16 3.60 25.57
C ASP A 73 2.30 4.04 24.11
N VAL A 74 1.49 3.46 23.20
CA VAL A 74 1.53 3.77 21.76
C VAL A 74 0.10 3.97 21.23
N GLN A 75 -0.11 5.07 20.50
CA GLN A 75 -1.31 5.30 19.70
C GLN A 75 -0.93 5.22 18.22
N LEU A 76 -1.44 4.21 17.53
CA LEU A 76 -1.33 4.07 16.09
C LEU A 76 -2.40 4.92 15.41
N VAL A 77 -2.00 5.77 14.47
CA VAL A 77 -2.89 6.67 13.71
C VAL A 77 -2.71 6.38 12.23
N GLY A 78 -3.77 6.01 11.52
CA GLY A 78 -3.71 5.74 10.08
C GLY A 78 -5.03 5.23 9.51
N PRO A 79 -5.12 4.96 8.20
CA PRO A 79 -6.36 4.60 7.52
C PRO A 79 -6.74 3.12 7.72
N LEU A 80 -7.08 2.75 8.95
CA LEU A 80 -7.44 1.40 9.39
C LEU A 80 -8.66 0.84 8.64
N ALA A 81 -9.63 1.69 8.28
CA ALA A 81 -10.86 1.29 7.61
C ALA A 81 -10.71 1.08 6.08
N LYS A 82 -9.60 1.50 5.47
CA LYS A 82 -9.46 1.57 4.00
C LYS A 82 -8.91 0.28 3.37
N THR A 83 -9.40 -0.09 2.19
CA THR A 83 -8.89 -1.20 1.37
C THR A 83 -7.77 -0.75 0.43
N SER A 84 -6.69 -0.24 1.02
CA SER A 84 -5.46 0.13 0.30
C SER A 84 -4.24 -0.58 0.89
N GLY A 85 -3.11 -0.55 0.17
CA GLY A 85 -1.85 -1.08 0.69
C GLY A 85 -1.40 -0.36 1.98
N LEU A 86 -1.64 0.94 2.10
CA LEU A 86 -1.37 1.70 3.31
C LEU A 86 -2.30 1.28 4.47
N GLY A 87 -3.59 1.07 4.18
CA GLY A 87 -4.54 0.54 5.17
C GLY A 87 -4.17 -0.87 5.63
N GLN A 88 -3.75 -1.75 4.71
CA GLN A 88 -3.25 -3.09 5.04
C GLN A 88 -2.03 -3.01 5.96
N ALA A 89 -1.02 -2.22 5.60
CA ALA A 89 0.18 -2.01 6.43
C ALA A 89 -0.14 -1.41 7.81
N THR A 90 -1.13 -0.50 7.89
CA THR A 90 -1.60 0.08 9.16
C THR A 90 -2.21 -1.00 10.05
N ARG A 91 -3.10 -1.85 9.51
CA ARG A 91 -3.70 -2.97 10.25
C ARG A 91 -2.65 -3.98 10.72
N LEU A 92 -1.68 -4.30 9.87
CA LEU A 92 -0.54 -5.14 10.26
C LEU A 92 0.26 -4.51 11.39
N SER A 93 0.53 -3.20 11.33
CA SER A 93 1.17 -2.49 12.45
C SER A 93 0.35 -2.56 13.74
N ALA A 94 -0.98 -2.49 13.67
CA ALA A 94 -1.84 -2.65 14.85
C ALA A 94 -1.65 -4.03 15.50
N ASP A 95 -1.62 -5.09 14.69
CA ASP A 95 -1.40 -6.45 15.14
C ASP A 95 0.00 -6.70 15.67
N ILE A 96 1.03 -6.18 14.99
CA ILE A 96 2.42 -6.21 15.44
C ILE A 96 2.53 -5.53 16.81
N LEU A 97 1.92 -4.35 16.97
CA LEU A 97 1.94 -3.59 18.22
C LEU A 97 1.26 -4.36 19.36
N ARG A 98 0.12 -5.02 19.12
CA ARG A 98 -0.56 -5.87 20.11
C ARG A 98 0.33 -7.00 20.60
N GLU A 99 1.15 -7.59 19.73
CA GLU A 99 2.08 -8.66 20.09
C GLU A 99 3.31 -8.16 20.88
N THR A 100 3.56 -6.85 20.97
CA THR A 100 4.66 -6.29 21.77
C THR A 100 4.43 -6.35 23.29
N GLY A 101 3.17 -6.52 23.72
CA GLY A 101 2.75 -6.43 25.12
C GLY A 101 2.68 -5.01 25.69
N LEU A 102 2.83 -3.97 24.86
CA LEU A 102 2.62 -2.57 25.25
C LEU A 102 1.13 -2.23 25.29
N LYS A 103 0.75 -1.20 26.04
CA LYS A 103 -0.62 -0.65 25.97
C LYS A 103 -0.77 0.13 24.67
N VAL A 104 -1.66 -0.33 23.79
CA VAL A 104 -1.80 0.19 22.43
C VAL A 104 -3.24 0.64 22.18
N ARG A 105 -3.39 1.78 21.50
CA ARG A 105 -4.64 2.25 20.90
C ARG A 105 -4.48 2.34 19.39
N ALA A 106 -5.51 2.00 18.63
CA ALA A 106 -5.55 2.19 17.18
C ALA A 106 -6.66 3.18 16.83
N VAL A 107 -6.32 4.26 16.12
CA VAL A 107 -7.23 5.34 15.77
C VAL A 107 -7.22 5.53 14.25
N ASP A 108 -8.41 5.68 13.69
CA ASP A 108 -8.56 5.90 12.25
C ASP A 108 -8.23 7.36 11.89
N PHE A 109 -7.48 7.52 10.81
CA PHE A 109 -7.25 8.81 10.16
C PHE A 109 -7.35 8.61 8.66
N ASP A 110 -8.37 9.21 8.07
CA ASP A 110 -8.69 9.00 6.65
C ASP A 110 -9.04 10.29 5.89
N LEU A 111 -8.78 11.45 6.48
CA LEU A 111 -9.10 12.75 5.89
C LEU A 111 -8.44 12.87 4.51
N ASP A 112 -9.28 13.13 3.49
CA ASP A 112 -8.92 13.19 2.07
C ASP A 112 -8.33 11.90 1.46
N ASN A 113 -8.49 10.74 2.10
CA ASN A 113 -8.09 9.45 1.51
C ASN A 113 -9.17 8.94 0.55
N PRO A 114 -8.89 8.86 -0.77
CA PRO A 114 -9.90 8.51 -1.77
C PRO A 114 -10.23 7.00 -1.83
N SER A 115 -9.49 6.16 -1.10
CA SER A 115 -9.69 4.71 -1.13
C SER A 115 -11.07 4.34 -0.58
N PRO A 116 -11.72 3.29 -1.12
CA PRO A 116 -12.98 2.82 -0.55
C PRO A 116 -12.78 2.29 0.87
N GLU A 117 -13.82 2.42 1.69
CA GLU A 117 -13.91 1.70 2.95
C GLU A 117 -14.12 0.21 2.68
N GLY A 118 -13.45 -0.63 3.47
CA GLY A 118 -13.44 -2.08 3.29
C GLY A 118 -14.23 -2.87 4.32
N PHE A 119 -14.37 -4.17 4.06
CA PHE A 119 -14.95 -5.17 4.96
C PHE A 119 -14.07 -5.54 6.18
N SER A 120 -13.08 -4.73 6.56
CA SER A 120 -12.15 -5.07 7.64
C SER A 120 -12.83 -4.85 9.00
N SER A 121 -13.56 -5.85 9.48
CA SER A 121 -14.37 -5.82 10.71
C SER A 121 -13.59 -6.00 12.02
N ASP A 122 -12.31 -6.37 11.98
CA ASP A 122 -11.65 -6.97 13.15
C ASP A 122 -10.66 -6.04 13.88
N THR A 123 -10.37 -4.85 13.33
CA THR A 123 -9.55 -3.88 14.06
C THR A 123 -10.44 -3.05 14.97
N LEU A 124 -10.26 -3.17 16.28
CA LEU A 124 -10.82 -2.24 17.26
C LEU A 124 -10.29 -0.83 16.95
N ILE A 125 -11.12 -0.01 16.32
CA ILE A 125 -10.89 1.42 16.11
C ILE A 125 -11.47 2.15 17.31
N GLU A 126 -10.64 2.97 17.94
CA GLU A 126 -10.99 3.82 19.07
C GLU A 126 -10.87 5.30 18.70
N ASP A 127 -11.53 6.19 19.46
CA ASP A 127 -11.24 7.63 19.33
C ASP A 127 -9.89 7.99 19.94
N TYR A 128 -9.37 9.15 19.52
CA TYR A 128 -8.17 9.75 20.08
C TYR A 128 -8.21 9.88 21.61
N GLY A 129 -7.03 9.80 22.23
CA GLY A 129 -6.83 10.09 23.64
C GLY A 129 -5.34 10.23 23.99
N PRO A 130 -4.99 10.34 25.28
CA PRO A 130 -3.60 10.51 25.70
C PRO A 130 -2.73 9.31 25.32
N ALA A 131 -1.52 9.58 24.82
CA ALA A 131 -0.50 8.58 24.48
C ALA A 131 0.90 9.10 24.82
N LYS A 132 1.86 8.19 25.08
CA LYS A 132 3.29 8.56 25.21
C LYS A 132 3.96 8.71 23.83
N ILE A 133 3.61 7.80 22.92
CA ILE A 133 4.12 7.76 21.55
C ILE A 133 2.92 7.75 20.59
N ASN A 134 2.95 8.60 19.57
CA ASN A 134 2.08 8.47 18.41
C ASN A 134 2.87 7.84 17.26
N LEU A 135 2.37 6.74 16.69
CA LEU A 135 2.89 6.16 15.46
C LEU A 135 1.93 6.51 14.32
N LEU A 136 2.33 7.47 13.49
CA LEU A 136 1.56 7.96 12.36
C LEU A 136 1.89 7.13 11.12
N HIS A 137 1.00 6.21 10.79
CA HIS A 137 1.10 5.34 9.63
C HIS A 137 0.44 5.99 8.40
N LEU A 138 0.94 7.18 8.06
CA LEU A 138 0.46 8.04 6.99
C LEU A 138 1.59 8.29 5.98
N ASN A 139 1.22 8.63 4.74
CA ASN A 139 2.23 9.13 3.80
C ASN A 139 2.85 10.41 4.34
N ALA A 140 4.12 10.64 4.02
CA ALA A 140 4.88 11.77 4.56
C ALA A 140 4.19 13.11 4.25
N ASP A 141 3.65 13.29 3.05
CA ASP A 141 2.89 14.49 2.64
C ASP A 141 1.58 14.72 3.43
N THR A 142 1.00 13.68 4.04
CA THR A 142 -0.22 13.77 4.84
C THR A 142 0.05 14.14 6.32
N ILE A 143 1.28 13.98 6.81
CA ILE A 143 1.63 14.29 8.22
C ILE A 143 1.26 15.73 8.63
N PRO A 144 1.58 16.79 7.85
CA PRO A 144 1.23 18.15 8.23
C PRO A 144 -0.28 18.36 8.36
N LEU A 145 -1.08 17.65 7.56
CA LEU A 145 -2.53 17.70 7.62
C LEU A 145 -3.05 17.11 8.93
N ALA A 146 -2.51 15.96 9.37
CA ALA A 146 -2.87 15.39 10.66
C ALA A 146 -2.58 16.38 11.81
N PHE A 147 -1.40 16.98 11.83
CA PHE A 147 -1.02 17.98 12.83
C PHE A 147 -1.91 19.23 12.81
N ALA A 148 -2.36 19.67 11.63
CA ALA A 148 -3.24 20.83 11.51
C ALA A 148 -4.65 20.56 12.09
N TYR A 149 -5.19 19.34 11.94
CA TYR A 149 -6.55 18.99 12.35
C TYR A 149 -6.64 18.40 13.77
N GLN A 150 -5.55 17.82 14.28
CA GLN A 150 -5.47 17.16 15.58
C GLN A 150 -4.24 17.60 16.40
N PRO A 151 -3.95 18.91 16.54
CA PRO A 151 -2.72 19.39 17.19
C PRO A 151 -2.58 18.91 18.64
N ASP A 152 -3.69 18.81 19.37
CA ASP A 152 -3.73 18.38 20.78
C ASP A 152 -3.40 16.89 20.97
N VAL A 153 -3.50 16.08 19.91
CA VAL A 153 -3.11 14.66 19.94
C VAL A 153 -1.59 14.50 19.93
N PHE A 154 -0.90 15.37 19.19
CA PHE A 154 0.53 15.21 18.90
C PHE A 154 1.41 16.09 19.80
N SER A 155 0.87 17.17 20.34
CA SER A 155 1.59 18.09 21.22
C SER A 155 2.02 17.40 22.52
N GLY A 156 3.32 17.45 22.83
CA GLY A 156 3.89 16.87 24.06
C GLY A 156 3.98 15.34 24.07
N ALA A 157 3.71 14.68 22.94
CA ALA A 157 3.97 13.26 22.73
C ALA A 157 5.19 13.06 21.82
N TYR A 158 5.79 11.87 21.82
CA TYR A 158 6.83 11.51 20.86
C TYR A 158 6.17 11.01 19.56
N ASN A 159 6.37 11.70 18.45
CA ASN A 159 5.67 11.47 17.19
C ASN A 159 6.57 10.78 16.17
N ILE A 160 6.16 9.60 15.72
CA ILE A 160 6.89 8.76 14.76
C ILE A 160 6.11 8.72 13.45
N GLY A 161 6.71 9.11 12.33
CA GLY A 161 6.13 8.89 11.00
C GLY A 161 6.57 7.56 10.44
N TYR A 162 5.65 6.71 9.98
CA TYR A 162 5.96 5.46 9.28
C TYR A 162 5.77 5.65 7.78
N PHE A 163 6.87 5.74 7.02
CA PHE A 163 6.82 6.11 5.61
C PHE A 163 7.08 4.94 4.66
N PHE A 164 6.30 4.93 3.58
CA PHE A 164 6.54 4.13 2.37
C PHE A 164 6.78 5.11 1.22
N TRP A 165 7.86 4.90 0.47
CA TRP A 165 8.22 5.73 -0.67
C TRP A 165 9.08 4.97 -1.67
N GLU A 166 8.88 5.27 -2.94
CA GLU A 166 9.41 4.44 -4.03
C GLU A 166 10.49 5.12 -4.87
N LEU A 167 10.68 6.44 -4.76
CA LEU A 167 11.83 7.09 -5.42
C LEU A 167 13.05 7.09 -4.49
N ASN A 168 14.25 7.11 -5.06
CA ASN A 168 15.53 7.08 -4.31
C ASN A 168 15.81 8.34 -3.46
N LYS A 169 14.88 9.30 -3.40
CA LYS A 169 14.99 10.54 -2.62
C LYS A 169 13.61 11.04 -2.15
N PRO A 170 13.52 11.77 -1.03
CA PRO A 170 12.25 12.31 -0.55
C PRO A 170 11.68 13.35 -1.50
N ALA A 171 10.36 13.40 -1.64
CA ALA A 171 9.68 14.53 -2.28
C ALA A 171 9.85 15.82 -1.47
N TYR A 172 9.75 16.98 -2.14
CA TYR A 172 9.88 18.29 -1.46
C TYR A 172 8.80 18.52 -0.39
N CYS A 173 7.60 17.95 -0.55
CA CYS A 173 6.55 18.03 0.46
C CYS A 173 6.89 17.28 1.76
N HIS A 174 7.82 16.31 1.74
CA HIS A 174 8.17 15.52 2.92
C HIS A 174 8.96 16.31 3.98
N TYR A 175 9.67 17.38 3.58
CA TYR A 175 10.53 18.13 4.50
C TYR A 175 9.76 18.86 5.60
N LEU A 176 8.48 19.21 5.38
CA LEU A 176 7.66 19.76 6.44
C LEU A 176 7.40 18.72 7.54
N SER A 177 7.15 17.48 7.15
CA SER A 177 6.94 16.34 8.05
C SER A 177 8.19 16.04 8.88
N PHE A 178 9.38 16.20 8.31
CA PHE A 178 10.64 16.04 9.07
C PHE A 178 10.75 17.06 10.21
N LYS A 179 10.12 18.23 10.10
CA LYS A 179 10.12 19.26 11.14
C LYS A 179 9.07 19.02 12.23
N LEU A 180 8.09 18.17 11.97
CA LEU A 180 6.96 17.88 12.86
C LEU A 180 7.13 16.59 13.67
N LEU A 181 8.07 15.74 13.27
CA LEU A 181 8.27 14.40 13.84
C LEU A 181 9.53 14.34 14.69
N ASP A 182 9.53 13.41 15.65
CA ASP A 182 10.68 13.07 16.48
C ASP A 182 11.48 11.90 15.91
N GLU A 183 10.86 11.08 15.06
CA GLU A 183 11.50 9.97 14.38
C GLU A 183 10.76 9.54 13.10
N ILE A 184 11.50 8.98 12.15
CA ILE A 184 10.96 8.30 10.97
C ILE A 184 11.22 6.79 11.10
N TRP A 185 10.16 6.03 10.91
CA TRP A 185 10.21 4.59 10.69
C TRP A 185 9.98 4.28 9.22
N VAL A 186 10.66 3.24 8.76
CA VAL A 186 10.52 2.68 7.41
C VAL A 186 10.49 1.15 7.51
N SER A 187 9.98 0.52 6.46
CA SER A 187 9.88 -0.94 6.36
C SER A 187 11.13 -1.61 5.78
N THR A 188 12.05 -0.84 5.19
CA THR A 188 13.20 -1.36 4.45
C THR A 188 14.45 -0.50 4.61
N ASP A 189 15.62 -1.09 4.35
CA ASP A 189 16.89 -0.34 4.30
C ASP A 189 16.91 0.63 3.12
N TYR A 190 16.18 0.34 2.04
CA TYR A 190 15.94 1.29 0.95
C TYR A 190 15.29 2.58 1.46
N GLY A 191 14.25 2.48 2.31
CA GLY A 191 13.65 3.64 2.98
C GLY A 191 14.67 4.41 3.84
N VAL A 192 15.58 3.71 4.54
CA VAL A 192 16.63 4.38 5.31
C VAL A 192 17.55 5.17 4.39
N GLN A 193 17.96 4.59 3.25
CA GLN A 193 18.81 5.25 2.28
C GLN A 193 18.18 6.50 1.66
N ILE A 194 16.86 6.47 1.43
CA ILE A 194 16.06 7.60 0.95
C ILE A 194 16.11 8.75 1.95
N TYR A 195 15.68 8.51 3.19
CA TYR A 195 15.38 9.59 4.13
C TYR A 195 16.59 10.06 4.92
N LYS A 196 17.53 9.17 5.26
CA LYS A 196 18.63 9.47 6.20
C LYS A 196 19.54 10.61 5.72
N LYS A 197 19.73 10.76 4.41
CA LYS A 197 20.57 11.82 3.83
C LYS A 197 19.97 13.22 4.05
N ASP A 198 18.65 13.32 4.03
CA ASP A 198 17.90 14.58 4.13
C ASP A 198 17.33 14.86 5.53
N ALA A 199 17.25 13.84 6.39
CA ALA A 199 16.65 13.90 7.73
C ALA A 199 17.51 14.67 8.76
N GLY A 200 18.78 14.97 8.47
CA GLY A 200 19.68 15.67 9.38
C GLY A 200 19.89 14.89 10.69
N LYS A 201 19.42 15.43 11.82
CA LYS A 201 19.48 14.76 13.15
C LYS A 201 18.28 13.87 13.46
N LEU A 202 17.22 13.94 12.65
CA LEU A 202 16.01 13.15 12.83
C LEU A 202 16.35 11.66 12.62
N PRO A 203 16.12 10.78 13.62
CA PRO A 203 16.40 9.36 13.47
C PRO A 203 15.55 8.74 12.36
N VAL A 204 16.17 7.92 11.51
CA VAL A 204 15.49 7.10 10.50
C VAL A 204 15.81 5.63 10.79
N THR A 205 14.79 4.85 11.13
CA THR A 205 14.94 3.47 11.61
C THR A 205 14.19 2.49 10.72
N ASN A 206 14.89 1.49 10.16
CA ASN A 206 14.23 0.32 9.59
C ASN A 206 13.70 -0.56 10.74
N VAL A 207 12.37 -0.65 10.84
CA VAL A 207 11.70 -1.53 11.80
C VAL A 207 11.09 -2.77 11.14
N GLY A 208 11.06 -2.81 9.81
CA GLY A 208 10.47 -3.86 9.01
C GLY A 208 8.95 -3.79 8.93
N MET A 209 8.38 -4.56 8.01
CA MET A 209 6.94 -4.86 7.93
C MET A 209 6.76 -6.38 7.84
N CYS A 210 5.63 -6.91 8.29
CA CYS A 210 5.33 -8.34 8.14
C CYS A 210 4.48 -8.60 6.90
N TYR A 211 4.38 -9.86 6.49
CA TYR A 211 3.27 -10.31 5.65
C TYR A 211 2.01 -10.49 6.51
N GLU A 212 0.84 -10.45 5.88
CA GLU A 212 -0.41 -10.74 6.56
C GLU A 212 -0.56 -12.26 6.76
N GLU A 213 -1.00 -12.66 7.95
CA GLU A 213 -1.11 -14.08 8.25
C GLU A 213 -2.09 -14.76 7.31
N THR A 214 -1.59 -15.81 6.66
CA THR A 214 -2.38 -16.61 5.74
C THR A 214 -3.32 -17.51 6.54
N PRO A 215 -4.65 -17.44 6.35
CA PRO A 215 -5.54 -18.50 6.78
C PRO A 215 -5.12 -19.83 6.13
N ASN A 216 -5.76 -20.95 6.47
CA ASN A 216 -5.43 -22.30 5.96
C ASN A 216 -5.60 -22.42 4.41
N ILE A 217 -4.69 -21.81 3.64
CA ILE A 217 -4.64 -21.77 2.18
C ILE A 217 -3.87 -23.01 1.71
N LYS A 218 -4.60 -23.95 1.10
CA LYS A 218 -4.02 -25.16 0.52
C LYS A 218 -3.77 -24.97 -0.97
N ARG A 219 -2.63 -25.43 -1.47
CA ARG A 219 -2.25 -25.27 -2.87
C ARG A 219 -3.21 -25.98 -3.82
N GLU A 220 -3.70 -27.17 -3.46
CA GLU A 220 -4.60 -27.97 -4.30
C GLU A 220 -5.93 -27.25 -4.53
N ALA A 221 -6.59 -26.82 -3.45
CA ALA A 221 -7.85 -26.05 -3.54
C ALA A 221 -7.66 -24.70 -4.24
N SER A 222 -6.48 -24.09 -4.08
CA SER A 222 -6.13 -22.84 -4.75
C SER A 222 -5.89 -23.03 -6.25
N ARG A 223 -5.27 -24.15 -6.64
CA ARG A 223 -5.08 -24.53 -8.04
C ARG A 223 -6.42 -24.79 -8.73
N GLU A 224 -7.32 -25.52 -8.08
CA GLU A 224 -8.69 -25.73 -8.58
C GLU A 224 -9.47 -24.41 -8.75
N PHE A 225 -9.27 -23.45 -7.84
CA PHE A 225 -9.84 -22.12 -7.94
C PHE A 225 -9.35 -21.41 -9.22
N VAL A 226 -8.04 -21.40 -9.47
CA VAL A 226 -7.43 -20.79 -10.66
C VAL A 226 -7.90 -21.48 -11.94
N GLU A 227 -7.86 -22.81 -12.00
CA GLU A 227 -8.27 -23.60 -13.16
C GLU A 227 -9.73 -23.34 -13.53
N ARG A 228 -10.63 -23.35 -12.55
CA ARG A 228 -12.05 -23.06 -12.76
C ARG A 228 -12.28 -21.61 -13.20
N ARG A 229 -11.58 -20.66 -12.58
CA ARG A 229 -11.73 -19.22 -12.84
C ARG A 229 -11.38 -18.86 -14.28
N PHE A 230 -10.31 -19.45 -14.82
CA PHE A 230 -9.75 -19.09 -16.12
C PHE A 230 -9.90 -20.17 -17.19
N ARG A 231 -10.56 -21.29 -16.86
CA ARG A 231 -10.71 -22.47 -17.73
C ARG A 231 -9.35 -23.06 -18.13
N PHE A 232 -8.39 -23.01 -17.21
CA PHE A 232 -7.11 -23.70 -17.35
C PHE A 232 -7.26 -25.16 -16.90
N ASN A 233 -6.20 -25.95 -17.08
CA ASN A 233 -6.13 -27.35 -16.66
C ASN A 233 -4.72 -27.65 -16.11
N ALA A 234 -4.51 -28.90 -15.68
CA ALA A 234 -3.28 -29.33 -15.03
C ALA A 234 -1.99 -29.24 -15.89
N SER A 235 -2.08 -29.18 -17.24
CA SER A 235 -0.89 -29.02 -18.10
C SER A 235 -0.35 -27.59 -18.11
N HIS A 236 -1.15 -26.61 -17.71
CA HIS A 236 -0.79 -25.21 -17.80
C HIS A 236 0.19 -24.79 -16.72
N PHE A 237 1.17 -23.98 -17.10
CA PHE A 237 2.07 -23.30 -16.16
C PHE A 237 1.59 -21.87 -15.94
N VAL A 238 1.14 -21.54 -14.74
CA VAL A 238 0.45 -20.27 -14.45
C VAL A 238 1.40 -19.26 -13.82
N CYS A 239 1.76 -18.23 -14.58
CA CYS A 239 2.42 -17.04 -14.10
C CYS A 239 1.40 -16.00 -13.62
N LEU A 240 1.73 -15.28 -12.55
CA LEU A 240 0.89 -14.23 -11.98
C LEU A 240 1.68 -12.94 -11.80
N VAL A 241 1.14 -11.83 -12.30
CA VAL A 241 1.51 -10.48 -11.88
C VAL A 241 0.29 -9.83 -11.24
N ALA A 242 0.46 -9.15 -10.10
CA ALA A 242 -0.64 -8.51 -9.39
C ALA A 242 -0.27 -7.09 -8.93
N PHE A 243 -1.11 -6.11 -9.26
CA PHE A 243 -0.93 -4.70 -8.89
C PHE A 243 -2.28 -3.97 -8.78
N ASP A 244 -2.25 -2.71 -8.34
CA ASP A 244 -3.41 -1.81 -8.35
C ASP A 244 -3.15 -0.69 -9.36
N SER A 245 -4.13 -0.39 -10.21
CA SER A 245 -4.02 0.67 -11.21
C SER A 245 -3.90 2.06 -10.59
N PHE A 246 -4.32 2.27 -9.34
CA PHE A 246 -4.10 3.52 -8.60
C PHE A 246 -2.68 3.66 -8.02
N SER A 247 -1.83 2.65 -8.15
CA SER A 247 -0.47 2.65 -7.59
C SER A 247 0.62 3.05 -8.59
N PHE A 248 0.27 3.78 -9.65
CA PHE A 248 1.11 4.17 -10.80
C PHE A 248 1.65 2.96 -11.57
N ILE A 249 0.96 2.58 -12.64
CA ILE A 249 1.33 1.38 -13.43
C ILE A 249 2.72 1.50 -14.08
N GLN A 250 3.22 2.71 -14.33
CA GLN A 250 4.57 2.97 -14.83
C GLN A 250 5.63 2.42 -13.88
N ARG A 251 5.39 2.57 -12.57
CA ARG A 251 6.24 2.02 -11.50
C ARG A 251 6.12 0.51 -11.40
N LYS A 252 4.91 -0.03 -11.55
CA LYS A 252 4.65 -1.49 -11.48
C LYS A 252 5.13 -2.24 -12.72
N ASN A 253 5.25 -1.52 -13.85
CA ASN A 253 5.76 -1.99 -15.13
C ASN A 253 5.14 -3.32 -15.62
N PRO A 254 3.80 -3.42 -15.74
CA PRO A 254 3.15 -4.59 -16.31
C PRO A 254 3.53 -4.82 -17.78
N LEU A 255 3.83 -3.77 -18.57
CA LEU A 255 4.31 -3.94 -19.95
C LEU A 255 5.61 -4.76 -20.01
N GLY A 256 6.57 -4.49 -19.11
CA GLY A 256 7.78 -5.29 -19.01
C GLY A 256 7.49 -6.76 -18.72
N VAL A 257 6.49 -7.05 -17.88
CA VAL A 257 6.05 -8.43 -17.62
C VAL A 257 5.49 -9.09 -18.87
N LEU A 258 4.66 -8.40 -19.65
CA LEU A 258 4.10 -8.94 -20.90
C LEU A 258 5.21 -9.28 -21.90
N PHE A 259 6.16 -8.36 -22.11
CA PHE A 259 7.26 -8.58 -23.04
C PHE A 259 8.19 -9.71 -22.59
N ALA A 260 8.53 -9.76 -21.30
CA ALA A 260 9.34 -10.84 -20.75
C ALA A 260 8.64 -12.21 -20.88
N PHE A 261 7.33 -12.26 -20.61
CA PHE A 261 6.52 -13.47 -20.75
C PHE A 261 6.45 -13.95 -22.20
N GLN A 262 6.09 -13.08 -23.15
CA GLN A 262 6.01 -13.42 -24.56
C GLN A 262 7.35 -13.93 -25.08
N LYS A 263 8.44 -13.29 -24.65
CA LYS A 263 9.79 -13.69 -25.03
C LYS A 263 10.21 -15.03 -24.45
N ALA A 264 10.01 -15.25 -23.15
CA ALA A 264 10.36 -16.50 -22.48
C ALA A 264 9.55 -17.69 -23.01
N PHE A 265 8.28 -17.47 -23.32
CA PHE A 265 7.36 -18.56 -23.59
C PHE A 265 6.91 -18.64 -25.05
N LYS A 266 7.56 -17.96 -26.00
CA LYS A 266 7.15 -17.95 -27.43
C LYS A 266 6.78 -19.33 -28.00
N ASP A 267 7.51 -20.39 -27.61
CA ASP A 267 7.31 -21.77 -28.07
C ASP A 267 6.70 -22.68 -26.99
N VAL A 268 6.08 -22.10 -25.95
CA VAL A 268 5.46 -22.84 -24.83
C VAL A 268 3.96 -22.52 -24.80
N PRO A 269 3.13 -23.30 -25.52
CA PRO A 269 1.69 -23.06 -25.61
C PRO A 269 0.95 -23.32 -24.29
N GLU A 270 1.57 -24.01 -23.33
CA GLU A 270 1.00 -24.30 -22.01
C GLU A 270 1.21 -23.18 -20.98
N ALA A 271 2.11 -22.23 -21.25
CA ALA A 271 2.35 -21.11 -20.35
C ALA A 271 1.13 -20.17 -20.33
N ARG A 272 0.72 -19.72 -19.15
CA ARG A 272 -0.37 -18.75 -18.95
C ARG A 272 0.13 -17.59 -18.12
N LEU A 273 -0.34 -16.38 -18.44
CA LEU A 273 -0.10 -15.19 -17.62
C LEU A 273 -1.44 -14.62 -17.16
N VAL A 274 -1.64 -14.58 -15.85
CA VAL A 274 -2.73 -13.83 -15.24
C VAL A 274 -2.20 -12.44 -14.87
N VAL A 275 -2.76 -11.42 -15.52
CA VAL A 275 -2.53 -10.01 -15.19
C VAL A 275 -3.63 -9.59 -14.22
N LYS A 276 -3.33 -9.63 -12.92
CA LYS A 276 -4.29 -9.26 -11.89
C LYS A 276 -4.20 -7.76 -11.59
N THR A 277 -5.28 -7.03 -11.81
CA THR A 277 -5.41 -5.62 -11.39
C THR A 277 -6.76 -5.32 -10.73
N GLN A 278 -6.90 -4.09 -10.25
CA GLN A 278 -8.15 -3.46 -9.83
C GLN A 278 -8.15 -1.97 -10.22
N ASN A 279 -9.31 -1.32 -10.15
CA ASN A 279 -9.51 0.12 -10.41
C ASN A 279 -9.13 0.59 -11.83
N ARG A 280 -8.85 -0.30 -12.79
CA ARG A 280 -8.43 0.10 -14.15
C ARG A 280 -9.44 1.01 -14.84
N HIS A 281 -10.73 0.79 -14.64
CA HIS A 281 -11.80 1.58 -15.27
C HIS A 281 -11.96 2.97 -14.63
N ASP A 282 -11.39 3.18 -13.45
CA ASP A 282 -11.45 4.43 -12.69
C ASP A 282 -10.15 5.26 -12.83
N VAL A 283 -9.21 4.80 -13.68
CA VAL A 283 -8.00 5.55 -14.02
C VAL A 283 -8.30 6.48 -15.19
N PHE A 284 -8.15 7.79 -14.94
CA PHE A 284 -8.39 8.85 -15.92
C PHE A 284 -7.11 9.62 -16.31
N ASP A 285 -5.97 9.28 -15.72
CA ASP A 285 -4.69 9.89 -16.08
C ASP A 285 -4.28 9.49 -17.51
N ARG A 286 -3.89 10.48 -18.33
CA ARG A 286 -3.62 10.28 -19.76
C ARG A 286 -2.48 9.28 -19.99
N VAL A 287 -1.38 9.40 -19.24
CA VAL A 287 -0.19 8.55 -19.44
C VAL A 287 -0.50 7.11 -19.06
N GLN A 288 -1.27 6.91 -17.98
CA GLN A 288 -1.74 5.58 -17.62
C GLN A 288 -2.71 4.99 -18.64
N ILE A 289 -3.60 5.80 -19.24
CA ILE A 289 -4.50 5.35 -20.31
C ILE A 289 -3.70 4.86 -21.52
N GLU A 290 -2.74 5.64 -22.01
CA GLU A 290 -1.90 5.25 -23.17
C GLU A 290 -1.14 3.94 -22.91
N MET A 291 -0.60 3.77 -21.71
CA MET A 291 0.06 2.52 -21.32
C MET A 291 -0.91 1.34 -21.22
N TRP A 292 -2.15 1.57 -20.76
CA TRP A 292 -3.18 0.53 -20.74
C TRP A 292 -3.66 0.12 -22.13
N ASP A 293 -3.77 1.06 -23.08
CA ASP A 293 -4.11 0.74 -24.46
C ASP A 293 -3.09 -0.23 -25.07
N HIS A 294 -1.79 -0.04 -24.77
CA HIS A 294 -0.74 -0.98 -25.17
C HIS A 294 -0.86 -2.34 -24.48
N ILE A 295 -1.16 -2.36 -23.18
CA ILE A 295 -1.36 -3.61 -22.42
C ILE A 295 -2.54 -4.39 -23.00
N GLU A 296 -3.67 -3.74 -23.24
CA GLU A 296 -4.89 -4.36 -23.77
C GLU A 296 -4.69 -4.87 -25.20
N ALA A 297 -3.96 -4.13 -26.04
CA ALA A 297 -3.59 -4.59 -27.39
C ALA A 297 -2.74 -5.88 -27.35
N ILE A 298 -1.76 -5.97 -26.44
CA ILE A 298 -0.94 -7.17 -26.28
C ILE A 298 -1.80 -8.34 -25.79
N ILE A 299 -2.64 -8.12 -24.78
CA ILE A 299 -3.54 -9.15 -24.23
C ILE A 299 -4.51 -9.66 -25.31
N ALA A 300 -5.06 -8.77 -26.13
CA ALA A 300 -5.94 -9.15 -27.23
C ALA A 300 -5.24 -10.00 -28.31
N SER A 301 -3.92 -9.83 -28.47
CA SER A 301 -3.09 -10.54 -29.46
C SER A 301 -2.55 -11.89 -28.99
N ASP A 302 -2.56 -12.18 -27.68
CA ASP A 302 -1.96 -13.38 -27.10
C ASP A 302 -2.96 -14.11 -26.18
N PRO A 303 -3.59 -15.22 -26.63
CA PRO A 303 -4.63 -15.92 -25.87
C PRO A 303 -4.11 -16.60 -24.59
N ARG A 304 -2.80 -16.60 -24.36
CA ARG A 304 -2.19 -17.13 -23.15
C ARG A 304 -2.24 -16.14 -21.98
N ILE A 305 -2.53 -14.87 -22.27
CA ILE A 305 -2.54 -13.78 -21.29
C ILE A 305 -3.99 -13.41 -20.98
N VAL A 306 -4.34 -13.36 -19.69
CA VAL A 306 -5.70 -13.02 -19.23
C VAL A 306 -5.64 -11.85 -18.25
N LEU A 307 -6.46 -10.82 -18.49
CA LEU A 307 -6.67 -9.70 -17.58
C LEU A 307 -7.76 -10.05 -16.55
N LEU A 308 -7.46 -9.89 -15.27
CA LEU A 308 -8.43 -9.95 -14.17
C LEU A 308 -8.51 -8.58 -13.48
N ASN A 309 -9.39 -7.70 -13.95
CA ASN A 309 -9.62 -6.37 -13.36
C ASN A 309 -10.81 -6.39 -12.38
N GLU A 310 -10.56 -6.70 -11.11
CA GLU A 310 -11.61 -6.89 -10.08
C GLU A 310 -11.08 -6.58 -8.68
N THR A 311 -11.93 -6.18 -7.74
CA THR A 311 -11.52 -6.16 -6.32
C THR A 311 -11.80 -7.53 -5.71
N LEU A 312 -10.75 -8.32 -5.44
CA LEU A 312 -10.89 -9.63 -4.81
C LEU A 312 -10.96 -9.51 -3.29
N SER A 313 -11.64 -10.47 -2.65
CA SER A 313 -11.43 -10.69 -1.21
C SER A 313 -9.95 -11.04 -0.96
N TYR A 314 -9.42 -10.70 0.21
CA TYR A 314 -8.03 -11.02 0.53
C TYR A 314 -7.78 -12.54 0.47
N ASN A 315 -8.74 -13.35 0.91
CA ASN A 315 -8.67 -14.80 0.81
C ASN A 315 -8.56 -15.30 -0.64
N ASP A 316 -9.34 -14.72 -1.57
CA ASP A 316 -9.27 -15.12 -2.98
C ASP A 316 -8.00 -14.60 -3.67
N LEU A 317 -7.47 -13.45 -3.26
CA LEU A 317 -6.15 -12.99 -3.71
C LEU A 317 -5.04 -13.96 -3.28
N LEU A 318 -5.10 -14.47 -2.05
CA LEU A 318 -4.16 -15.49 -1.58
C LEU A 318 -4.33 -16.82 -2.32
N LYS A 319 -5.56 -17.27 -2.59
CA LYS A 319 -5.81 -18.46 -3.43
C LYS A 319 -5.27 -18.26 -4.85
N LEU A 320 -5.46 -17.08 -5.45
CA LEU A 320 -4.94 -16.78 -6.77
C LEU A 320 -3.41 -16.91 -6.79
N LYS A 321 -2.71 -16.38 -5.77
CA LYS A 321 -1.26 -16.54 -5.61
C LYS A 321 -0.88 -18.01 -5.42
N ALA A 322 -1.46 -18.68 -4.42
CA ALA A 322 -1.12 -20.06 -4.06
C ALA A 322 -1.40 -21.08 -5.18
N GLY A 323 -2.42 -20.82 -6.02
CA GLY A 323 -2.76 -21.63 -7.20
C GLY A 323 -1.89 -21.37 -8.42
N SER A 324 -1.06 -20.32 -8.39
CA SER A 324 -0.10 -20.00 -9.46
C SER A 324 1.21 -20.78 -9.28
N ASP A 325 1.95 -20.94 -10.37
CA ASP A 325 3.25 -21.63 -10.39
C ASP A 325 4.43 -20.67 -10.26
N LEU A 326 4.21 -19.38 -10.58
CA LEU A 326 5.24 -18.35 -10.51
C LEU A 326 4.62 -16.96 -10.28
N TYR A 327 5.15 -16.20 -9.33
CA TYR A 327 4.81 -14.78 -9.13
C TYR A 327 5.87 -13.89 -9.76
N ILE A 328 5.46 -12.89 -10.55
CA ILE A 328 6.36 -12.01 -11.28
C ILE A 328 6.18 -10.57 -10.80
N SER A 329 7.28 -9.90 -10.46
CA SER A 329 7.32 -8.48 -10.11
C SER A 329 8.48 -7.78 -10.78
N LEU A 330 8.27 -7.33 -12.03
CA LEU A 330 9.25 -6.50 -12.74
C LEU A 330 9.04 -5.01 -12.44
N HIS A 331 8.90 -4.68 -11.16
CA HIS A 331 8.69 -3.30 -10.72
C HIS A 331 9.93 -2.44 -10.99
N LYS A 332 9.72 -1.15 -11.19
CA LYS A 332 10.78 -0.14 -11.20
C LYS A 332 11.22 0.23 -9.79
N SER A 333 10.29 0.22 -8.83
CA SER A 333 10.58 0.39 -7.40
C SER A 333 9.39 0.02 -6.52
N GLU A 334 9.65 -0.45 -5.29
CA GLU A 334 8.69 -0.74 -4.22
C GLU A 334 9.22 -0.25 -2.88
N GLY A 335 8.35 0.32 -2.04
CA GLY A 335 8.69 0.65 -0.65
C GLY A 335 8.80 -0.59 0.24
N TRP A 336 7.97 -1.62 -0.02
CA TRP A 336 7.97 -2.90 0.68
C TRP A 336 7.83 -4.07 -0.30
N GLY A 337 6.66 -4.22 -0.93
CA GLY A 337 6.40 -5.29 -1.90
C GLY A 337 5.55 -6.45 -1.37
N PHE A 338 4.37 -6.13 -0.81
CA PHE A 338 3.42 -7.12 -0.26
C PHE A 338 3.17 -8.33 -1.18
N GLY A 339 2.99 -8.08 -2.48
CA GLY A 339 2.74 -9.15 -3.44
C GLY A 339 3.83 -10.23 -3.46
N MET A 340 5.11 -9.83 -3.36
CA MET A 340 6.24 -10.75 -3.35
C MET A 340 6.35 -11.49 -2.02
N VAL A 341 6.34 -10.78 -0.88
CA VAL A 341 6.50 -11.42 0.43
C VAL A 341 5.33 -12.37 0.75
N GLU A 342 4.12 -12.06 0.28
CA GLU A 342 2.96 -12.96 0.40
C GLU A 342 3.11 -14.19 -0.50
N ALA A 343 3.61 -14.05 -1.73
CA ALA A 343 3.89 -15.18 -2.60
C ALA A 343 4.95 -16.11 -1.96
N MET A 344 6.02 -15.55 -1.43
CA MET A 344 7.05 -16.30 -0.68
C MET A 344 6.44 -17.02 0.53
N ASN A 345 5.56 -16.35 1.28
CA ASN A 345 4.87 -16.94 2.43
C ASN A 345 3.88 -18.06 2.04
N LEU A 346 3.42 -18.10 0.79
CA LEU A 346 2.59 -19.16 0.24
C LEU A 346 3.40 -20.28 -0.44
N SER A 347 4.74 -20.27 -0.32
CA SER A 347 5.63 -21.16 -1.06
C SER A 347 5.45 -21.08 -2.58
N VAL A 348 5.11 -19.89 -3.09
CA VAL A 348 5.04 -19.59 -4.51
C VAL A 348 6.39 -19.00 -4.94
N PRO A 349 7.08 -19.60 -5.93
CA PRO A 349 8.35 -19.08 -6.43
C PRO A 349 8.19 -17.66 -7.01
N VAL A 350 9.22 -16.81 -6.90
CA VAL A 350 9.18 -15.39 -7.27
C VAL A 350 10.28 -15.03 -8.26
N VAL A 351 9.94 -14.29 -9.32
CA VAL A 351 10.88 -13.55 -10.19
C VAL A 351 10.69 -12.06 -9.92
N ALA A 352 11.75 -11.34 -9.58
CA ALA A 352 11.63 -9.93 -9.22
C ALA A 352 12.84 -9.08 -9.64
N THR A 353 12.61 -7.80 -9.93
CA THR A 353 13.68 -6.82 -10.14
C THR A 353 14.60 -6.73 -8.91
N ALA A 354 15.91 -6.67 -9.14
CA ALA A 354 16.94 -6.59 -8.10
C ALA A 354 17.12 -5.20 -7.48
N TYR A 355 16.04 -4.47 -7.23
CA TYR A 355 16.09 -3.06 -6.85
C TYR A 355 15.01 -2.70 -5.82
N SER A 356 15.34 -1.79 -4.90
CA SER A 356 14.45 -1.15 -3.90
C SER A 356 14.08 -2.03 -2.68
N GLY A 357 12.92 -1.80 -2.08
CA GLY A 357 12.55 -2.32 -0.76
C GLY A 357 12.41 -3.83 -0.69
N ASN A 358 12.15 -4.51 -1.80
CA ASN A 358 12.11 -5.97 -1.83
C ASN A 358 13.45 -6.60 -1.44
N MET A 359 14.58 -5.91 -1.63
CA MET A 359 15.92 -6.44 -1.33
C MET A 359 16.15 -6.74 0.16
N ASP A 360 15.31 -6.23 1.07
CA ASP A 360 15.33 -6.62 2.48
C ASP A 360 14.94 -8.10 2.68
N PHE A 361 14.13 -8.65 1.78
CA PHE A 361 13.63 -10.03 1.86
C PHE A 361 13.78 -10.84 0.57
N CYS A 362 14.34 -10.27 -0.51
CA CYS A 362 14.63 -10.90 -1.81
C CYS A 362 16.15 -11.04 -2.02
N SER A 363 16.61 -12.21 -2.47
CA SER A 363 17.99 -12.45 -2.90
C SER A 363 18.07 -13.64 -3.86
N ASP A 364 19.21 -13.80 -4.55
CA ASP A 364 19.45 -14.91 -5.48
C ASP A 364 19.33 -16.30 -4.86
N GLU A 365 19.45 -16.41 -3.53
CA GLU A 365 19.31 -17.69 -2.82
C GLU A 365 17.89 -18.27 -2.95
N PHE A 366 16.87 -17.41 -3.03
CA PHE A 366 15.47 -17.84 -2.94
C PHE A 366 14.49 -17.14 -3.91
N VAL A 367 14.96 -16.13 -4.67
CA VAL A 367 14.23 -15.46 -5.77
C VAL A 367 15.08 -15.55 -7.04
N TRP A 368 14.47 -15.55 -8.23
CA TRP A 368 15.21 -15.27 -9.47
C TRP A 368 15.24 -13.76 -9.67
N MET A 369 16.39 -13.18 -9.38
CA MET A 369 16.57 -11.74 -9.46
C MET A 369 16.78 -11.32 -10.92
N VAL A 370 16.13 -10.23 -11.30
CA VAL A 370 16.22 -9.63 -12.64
C VAL A 370 17.09 -8.39 -12.57
N ASP A 371 18.12 -8.38 -13.41
CA ASP A 371 19.00 -7.23 -13.57
C ASP A 371 18.26 -5.99 -14.10
N TYR A 372 18.82 -4.81 -13.87
CA TYR A 372 18.21 -3.54 -14.25
C TYR A 372 19.26 -2.51 -14.60
N GLU A 373 18.81 -1.49 -15.32
CA GLU A 373 19.52 -0.23 -15.49
C GLU A 373 18.87 0.85 -14.63
N ILE A 374 19.59 1.92 -14.31
CA ILE A 374 19.00 3.07 -13.61
C ILE A 374 18.39 4.02 -14.64
N GLU A 375 17.17 4.46 -14.37
CA GLU A 375 16.44 5.44 -15.18
C GLU A 375 15.93 6.58 -14.29
N GLU A 376 15.88 7.81 -14.84
CA GLU A 376 15.19 8.91 -14.20
C GLU A 376 13.71 8.93 -14.64
N PRO A 377 12.72 8.88 -13.73
CA PRO A 377 11.32 9.03 -14.08
C PRO A 377 11.03 10.44 -14.60
N LYS A 378 10.11 10.54 -15.55
CA LYS A 378 9.51 11.82 -15.94
C LYS A 378 8.53 12.30 -14.87
N GLN A 379 8.21 13.59 -14.90
CA GLN A 379 7.25 14.18 -13.97
C GLN A 379 5.85 13.54 -14.05
N GLU A 380 5.48 13.01 -15.21
CA GLU A 380 4.22 12.31 -15.46
C GLU A 380 4.25 10.81 -15.12
N ASP A 381 5.42 10.23 -14.84
CA ASP A 381 5.56 8.80 -14.54
C ASP A 381 5.21 8.47 -13.08
N TYR A 382 5.38 9.43 -12.17
CA TYR A 382 5.11 9.26 -10.74
C TYR A 382 4.80 10.58 -10.04
N ILE A 383 4.17 10.51 -8.88
CA ILE A 383 3.93 11.71 -8.06
C ILE A 383 5.21 12.28 -7.49
N PHE A 384 5.26 13.61 -7.43
CA PHE A 384 6.30 14.39 -6.76
C PHE A 384 7.73 14.07 -7.20
N VAL A 385 7.91 13.68 -8.47
CA VAL A 385 9.23 13.42 -9.06
C VAL A 385 10.11 14.67 -8.95
N ARG A 386 11.33 14.46 -8.46
CA ARG A 386 12.37 15.48 -8.34
C ARG A 386 13.44 15.27 -9.41
N PRO A 387 14.13 16.33 -9.85
CA PRO A 387 15.31 16.19 -10.71
C PRO A 387 16.35 15.20 -10.12
N GLY A 388 16.87 14.32 -10.98
CA GLY A 388 17.80 13.26 -10.61
C GLY A 388 17.22 12.20 -9.68
N ALA A 389 15.89 12.13 -9.50
CA ALA A 389 15.27 10.97 -8.88
C ALA A 389 15.53 9.76 -9.77
N GLU A 390 15.67 8.58 -9.17
CA GLU A 390 16.02 7.35 -9.87
C GLU A 390 15.10 6.21 -9.44
N TRP A 391 14.89 5.30 -10.39
CA TRP A 391 14.31 3.98 -10.18
C TRP A 391 14.92 2.97 -11.17
N ALA A 392 14.61 1.69 -11.02
CA ALA A 392 15.09 0.67 -11.94
C ALA A 392 14.29 0.66 -13.25
N LEU A 393 15.00 0.38 -14.34
CA LEU A 393 14.46 -0.11 -15.61
C LEU A 393 14.83 -1.59 -15.74
N PRO A 394 13.91 -2.52 -15.44
CA PRO A 394 14.21 -3.96 -15.46
C PRO A 394 14.60 -4.44 -16.86
N ASN A 395 15.64 -5.29 -16.94
CA ASN A 395 16.12 -5.85 -18.19
C ASN A 395 15.20 -6.97 -18.68
N ILE A 396 14.52 -6.76 -19.81
CA ILE A 396 13.55 -7.71 -20.37
C ILE A 396 14.20 -9.01 -20.86
N GLU A 397 15.44 -8.94 -21.37
CA GLU A 397 16.18 -10.12 -21.80
C GLU A 397 16.52 -11.01 -20.61
N ASP A 398 16.99 -10.40 -19.51
CA ASP A 398 17.27 -11.12 -18.28
C ASP A 398 15.99 -11.64 -17.63
N ALA A 399 14.93 -10.84 -17.56
CA ALA A 399 13.63 -11.28 -17.09
C ALA A 399 13.16 -12.53 -17.83
N ALA A 400 13.27 -12.56 -19.16
CA ALA A 400 12.91 -13.73 -19.94
C ALA A 400 13.78 -14.96 -19.61
N ARG A 401 15.10 -14.78 -19.40
CA ARG A 401 15.99 -15.86 -18.95
C ARG A 401 15.60 -16.39 -17.56
N GLN A 402 15.28 -15.50 -16.62
CA GLN A 402 14.87 -15.89 -15.28
C GLN A 402 13.52 -16.62 -15.27
N LEU A 403 12.57 -16.19 -16.11
CA LEU A 403 11.31 -16.89 -16.33
C LEU A 403 11.53 -18.31 -16.89
N ARG A 404 12.46 -18.47 -17.85
CA ARG A 404 12.87 -19.80 -18.35
C ARG A 404 13.51 -20.64 -17.26
N ALA A 405 14.48 -20.09 -16.53
CA ALA A 405 15.16 -20.80 -15.45
C ALA A 405 14.17 -21.30 -14.38
N ALA A 406 13.18 -20.47 -14.04
CA ALA A 406 12.12 -20.85 -13.12
C ALA A 406 11.19 -21.94 -13.70
N PHE A 407 10.90 -21.92 -15.00
CA PHE A 407 10.03 -22.88 -15.67
C PHE A 407 10.70 -24.25 -15.90
N ASP A 408 11.92 -24.23 -16.46
CA ASP A 408 12.64 -25.39 -16.98
C ASP A 408 13.18 -26.35 -15.90
N ASP A 409 13.39 -25.86 -14.66
CA ASP A 409 13.87 -26.67 -13.55
C ASP A 409 12.86 -26.71 -12.38
N PRO A 410 11.93 -27.68 -12.36
CA PRO A 410 10.99 -27.86 -11.27
C PRO A 410 11.64 -28.11 -9.90
N VAL A 411 12.82 -28.73 -9.86
CA VAL A 411 13.52 -29.07 -8.62
C VAL A 411 14.12 -27.81 -8.00
N ALA A 412 14.84 -27.01 -8.79
CA ALA A 412 15.32 -25.71 -8.36
C ALA A 412 14.16 -24.80 -7.98
N ARG A 413 13.04 -24.88 -8.73
CA ARG A 413 11.85 -24.08 -8.44
C ARG A 413 11.27 -24.36 -7.06
N GLN A 414 11.05 -25.63 -6.72
CA GLN A 414 10.56 -26.03 -5.41
C GLN A 414 11.56 -25.69 -4.30
N LYS A 415 12.86 -25.88 -4.55
CA LYS A 415 13.92 -25.58 -3.58
C LYS A 415 13.92 -24.09 -3.21
N LYS A 416 13.90 -23.20 -4.21
CA LYS A 416 13.85 -21.73 -3.98
C LYS A 416 12.57 -21.32 -3.25
N ALA A 417 11.41 -21.86 -3.64
CA ALA A 417 10.14 -21.57 -2.96
C ALA A 417 10.16 -21.96 -1.47
N ASN A 418 10.68 -23.15 -1.14
CA ASN A 418 10.78 -23.60 0.25
C ASN A 418 11.78 -22.77 1.08
N ALA A 419 12.90 -22.37 0.46
CA ALA A 419 13.87 -21.48 1.09
C ALA A 419 13.27 -20.08 1.34
N ALA A 420 12.56 -19.52 0.35
CA ALA A 420 11.83 -18.26 0.47
C ALA A 420 10.82 -18.30 1.61
N PHE A 421 9.98 -19.34 1.67
CA PHE A 421 9.01 -19.55 2.74
C PHE A 421 9.67 -19.56 4.13
N SER A 422 10.73 -20.37 4.28
CA SER A 422 11.46 -20.48 5.54
C SER A 422 12.09 -19.15 5.97
N HIS A 423 12.63 -18.40 5.00
CA HIS A 423 13.23 -17.09 5.21
C HIS A 423 12.21 -16.07 5.71
N VAL A 424 11.06 -15.94 5.04
CA VAL A 424 10.03 -14.95 5.44
C VAL A 424 9.37 -15.31 6.76
N GLN A 425 9.08 -16.59 7.01
CA GLN A 425 8.53 -17.06 8.29
C GLN A 425 9.46 -16.72 9.47
N LYS A 426 10.77 -16.90 9.30
CA LYS A 426 11.76 -16.64 10.34
C LYS A 426 11.95 -15.15 10.61
N ASN A 427 12.00 -14.32 9.56
CA ASN A 427 12.49 -12.95 9.65
C ASN A 427 11.41 -11.87 9.54
N PHE A 428 10.28 -12.19 8.91
CA PHE A 428 9.21 -11.26 8.52
C PHE A 428 7.81 -11.74 8.94
N SER A 429 7.74 -12.72 9.84
CA SER A 429 6.49 -13.04 10.54
C SER A 429 6.11 -11.91 11.51
N ARG A 430 4.82 -11.84 11.86
CA ARG A 430 4.28 -10.90 12.86
C ARG A 430 5.14 -10.87 14.13
N LYS A 431 5.49 -12.05 14.65
CA LYS A 431 6.33 -12.21 15.86
C LYS A 431 7.73 -11.62 15.69
N ALA A 432 8.36 -11.87 14.53
CA ALA A 432 9.70 -11.38 14.25
C ALA A 432 9.73 -9.85 14.20
N ILE A 433 8.74 -9.24 13.55
CA ILE A 433 8.61 -7.78 13.45
C ILE A 433 8.17 -7.16 14.79
N ALA A 434 7.28 -7.80 15.55
CA ALA A 434 6.88 -7.35 16.89
C ALA A 434 8.08 -7.27 17.84
N LYS A 435 9.04 -8.19 17.73
CA LYS A 435 10.30 -8.11 18.48
C LYS A 435 11.14 -6.88 18.08
N ARG A 436 11.15 -6.50 16.80
CA ARG A 436 11.86 -5.29 16.31
C ARG A 436 11.17 -4.02 16.82
N TYR A 437 9.86 -3.89 16.61
CA TYR A 437 9.03 -2.77 17.09
C TYR A 437 9.17 -2.61 18.61
N GLY A 438 8.91 -3.67 19.37
CA GLY A 438 8.96 -3.65 20.82
C GLY A 438 10.34 -3.28 21.37
N ARG A 439 11.44 -3.67 20.70
CA ARG A 439 12.80 -3.24 21.09
C ARG A 439 12.96 -1.72 20.91
N ARG A 440 12.54 -1.17 19.77
CA ARG A 440 12.68 0.27 19.50
C ARG A 440 11.79 1.11 20.40
N LEU A 441 10.51 0.73 20.54
CA LEU A 441 9.54 1.45 21.39
C LEU A 441 9.95 1.46 22.86
N ARG A 442 10.39 0.33 23.42
CA ARG A 442 10.86 0.29 24.82
C ARG A 442 12.11 1.15 25.04
N LYS A 443 12.97 1.30 24.04
CA LYS A 443 14.09 2.24 24.11
C LYS A 443 13.59 3.68 24.18
N ILE A 444 12.68 4.07 23.28
CA ILE A 444 12.08 5.41 23.29
C ILE A 444 11.36 5.69 24.61
N LEU A 445 10.52 4.77 25.09
CA LEU A 445 9.81 4.89 26.37
C LEU A 445 10.76 5.03 27.57
N LYS A 446 11.95 4.42 27.52
CA LYS A 446 12.97 4.59 28.55
C LYS A 446 13.60 5.98 28.50
N ASP A 447 13.83 6.53 27.31
CA ASP A 447 14.43 7.85 27.11
C ASP A 447 13.45 9.01 27.40
N LEU A 448 12.14 8.72 27.42
CA LEU A 448 11.08 9.67 27.79
C LEU A 448 10.81 9.79 29.30
N ASN A 449 11.24 8.80 30.10
CA ASN A 449 11.13 8.80 31.56
C ASN A 449 12.42 9.32 32.18
#